data_AF-A0A2R4X2D5-F1
#
_entry.id   AF-A0A2R4X2D5-F1
#
_cell.length_a   1.000
_cell.length_b   1.000
_cell.length_c   1.000
_cell.angle_alpha   90.00
_cell.angle_beta   90.00
_cell.angle_gamma   90.00
#
_symmetry.space_group_name_H-M   'P 1'
#
loop_
_entity.id
_entity.type
_entity.pdbx_description
1 polymer ?
#
loop_
_entity_poly.entity_id
_entity_poly.type
_entity_poly.pdbx_seq_one_letter_code
_entity_poly.pdbx_strand_id
1 'polypeptide(L)'
;MVAITVVLAATIATFALAFDDELQEPAPPSAFEYEYSATGEGNDDNRPYVKLRHAAGRPVDADRVVIKDESGNRIYWNEVWTGGETLVAGDYVHIDGYRSDDVLDPICEAGDTYWVIVENSDGEQIAIDRWEAPRDPNVPPGSWIDSDGDGIPDAC
;
A
#
# COMPACT_ATOMS: atom_id res chain seq x y z
N MET A 1 -22.36 33.71 -35.16
CA MET A 1 -21.85 33.53 -33.78
C MET A 1 -22.67 32.50 -33.02
N VAL A 2 -24.00 32.62 -32.97
CA VAL A 2 -24.91 31.69 -32.26
C VAL A 2 -24.82 30.22 -32.73
N ALA A 3 -24.68 29.98 -34.05
CA ALA A 3 -24.58 28.62 -34.56
C ALA A 3 -23.32 27.88 -34.05
N ILE A 4 -22.20 28.58 -33.94
CA ILE A 4 -20.93 28.01 -33.47
C ILE A 4 -21.04 27.68 -31.98
N THR A 5 -21.67 28.55 -31.18
CA THR A 5 -21.86 28.30 -29.74
C THR A 5 -22.81 27.13 -29.47
N VAL A 6 -23.82 26.92 -30.31
CA VAL A 6 -24.76 25.78 -30.17
C VAL A 6 -24.07 24.45 -30.50
N VAL A 7 -23.25 24.41 -31.56
CA VAL A 7 -22.49 23.21 -31.92
C VAL A 7 -21.47 22.89 -30.83
N LEU A 8 -20.74 23.90 -30.32
CA LEU A 8 -19.75 23.70 -29.26
C LEU A 8 -20.38 23.19 -27.95
N ALA A 9 -21.55 23.74 -27.57
CA ALA A 9 -22.27 23.29 -26.38
C ALA A 9 -22.78 21.84 -26.53
N ALA A 10 -23.26 21.48 -27.72
CA ALA A 10 -23.71 20.11 -28.02
C ALA A 10 -22.55 19.11 -27.95
N THR A 11 -21.37 19.45 -28.49
CA THR A 11 -20.22 18.53 -28.44
C THR A 11 -19.70 18.35 -27.01
N ILE A 12 -19.63 19.42 -26.22
CA ILE A 12 -19.22 19.33 -24.79
C ILE A 12 -20.23 18.52 -23.97
N ALA A 13 -21.53 18.66 -24.22
CA ALA A 13 -22.57 17.87 -23.55
C ALA A 13 -22.46 16.37 -23.88
N THR A 14 -22.14 16.01 -25.14
CA THR A 14 -21.92 14.61 -25.52
C THR A 14 -20.67 14.03 -24.89
N PHE A 15 -19.59 14.82 -24.76
CA PHE A 15 -18.41 14.38 -24.01
C PHE A 15 -18.73 14.18 -22.52
N ALA A 16 -19.47 15.10 -21.89
CA ALA A 16 -19.88 14.98 -20.48
C ALA A 16 -20.78 13.76 -20.21
N LEU A 17 -21.65 13.39 -21.15
CA LEU A 17 -22.49 12.18 -21.05
C LEU A 17 -21.75 10.89 -21.37
N ALA A 18 -20.67 10.94 -22.15
CA ALA A 18 -19.81 9.78 -22.42
C ALA A 18 -18.89 9.42 -21.23
N PHE A 19 -18.68 10.35 -20.30
CA PHE A 19 -17.93 10.11 -19.06
C PHE A 19 -18.76 9.55 -17.90
N ASP A 20 -20.08 9.41 -18.05
CA ASP A 20 -20.94 8.85 -16.99
C ASP A 20 -20.79 7.32 -16.88
N ASP A 21 -20.42 6.65 -17.97
CA ASP A 21 -20.29 5.18 -18.05
C ASP A 21 -18.86 4.66 -17.80
N GLU A 22 -17.83 5.53 -17.82
CA GLU A 22 -16.42 5.12 -17.66
C GLU A 22 -15.96 5.09 -16.19
N LEU A 23 -16.87 5.27 -15.24
CA LEU A 23 -16.62 5.18 -13.79
C LEU A 23 -17.19 3.90 -13.14
N GLN A 24 -17.60 2.91 -13.93
CA GLN A 24 -18.10 1.61 -13.43
C GLN A 24 -17.32 0.39 -13.91
N GLU A 25 -16.09 0.55 -14.40
CA GLU A 25 -15.18 -0.60 -14.46
C GLU A 25 -14.58 -0.76 -13.05
N PRO A 26 -14.76 -1.89 -12.33
CA PRO A 26 -13.99 -2.11 -11.13
C PRO A 26 -12.52 -2.02 -11.54
N ALA A 27 -11.74 -1.20 -10.83
CA ALA A 27 -10.29 -1.18 -10.97
C ALA A 27 -9.82 -2.65 -11.06
N PRO A 28 -8.93 -3.00 -12.00
CA PRO A 28 -8.38 -4.35 -12.08
C PRO A 28 -7.99 -4.77 -10.66
N PRO A 29 -8.32 -6.00 -10.20
CA PRO A 29 -7.96 -6.41 -8.84
C PRO A 29 -6.46 -6.13 -8.67
N SER A 30 -6.13 -5.30 -7.68
CA SER A 30 -4.75 -4.91 -7.40
C SER A 30 -3.92 -6.19 -7.30
N ALA A 31 -2.71 -6.17 -7.87
CA ALA A 31 -1.80 -7.33 -7.79
C ALA A 31 -1.46 -7.68 -6.33
N PHE A 32 -1.78 -6.77 -5.40
CA PHE A 32 -1.54 -6.86 -3.99
C PHE A 32 -2.82 -6.66 -3.17
N GLU A 33 -2.98 -7.46 -2.13
CA GLU A 33 -4.01 -7.33 -1.10
C GLU A 33 -3.35 -6.91 0.22
N TYR A 34 -4.02 -6.04 0.97
CA TYR A 34 -3.52 -5.50 2.23
C TYR A 34 -4.46 -5.86 3.38
N GLU A 35 -3.90 -6.33 4.48
CA GLU A 35 -4.64 -6.64 5.69
C GLU A 35 -3.97 -5.95 6.88
N TYR A 36 -4.59 -4.86 7.33
CA TYR A 36 -4.06 -4.01 8.41
C TYR A 36 -4.62 -4.42 9.78
N SER A 37 -3.72 -4.61 10.74
CA SER A 37 -4.04 -4.83 12.15
C SER A 37 -3.61 -3.63 12.99
N ALA A 38 -4.56 -2.74 13.28
CA ALA A 38 -4.30 -1.54 14.09
C ALA A 38 -3.93 -1.86 15.56
N THR A 39 -4.38 -3.01 16.07
CA THR A 39 -4.08 -3.46 17.44
C THR A 39 -2.79 -4.25 17.52
N GLY A 40 -2.20 -4.60 16.38
CA GLY A 40 -1.06 -5.50 16.30
C GLY A 40 -1.32 -6.94 16.75
N GLU A 41 -2.59 -7.36 16.89
CA GLU A 41 -2.91 -8.73 17.30
C GLU A 41 -2.26 -9.75 16.35
N GLY A 42 -1.50 -10.68 16.92
CA GLY A 42 -0.75 -11.70 16.18
C GLY A 42 0.63 -11.25 15.69
N ASN A 43 1.10 -10.07 16.10
CA ASN A 43 2.46 -9.58 15.90
C ASN A 43 3.23 -9.50 17.23
N ASP A 44 4.55 -9.43 17.14
CA ASP A 44 5.43 -9.22 18.28
C ASP A 44 5.09 -7.90 18.98
N ASP A 45 4.96 -7.96 20.30
CA ASP A 45 4.62 -6.85 21.19
C ASP A 45 3.30 -6.14 20.87
N ASN A 46 2.42 -6.76 20.08
CA ASN A 46 1.19 -6.16 19.58
C ASN A 46 1.43 -4.85 18.81
N ARG A 47 2.52 -4.79 18.03
CA ARG A 47 2.80 -3.64 17.16
C ARG A 47 1.85 -3.62 15.97
N PRO A 48 1.26 -2.46 15.61
CA PRO A 48 0.43 -2.33 14.42
C PRO A 48 1.20 -2.78 13.17
N TYR A 49 0.52 -3.47 12.26
CA TYR A 49 1.17 -4.01 11.06
C TYR A 49 0.21 -4.10 9.89
N VAL A 50 0.76 -4.13 8.68
CA VAL A 50 0.04 -4.50 7.47
C VAL A 50 0.65 -5.75 6.82
N LYS A 51 -0.19 -6.75 6.55
CA LYS A 51 0.18 -7.89 5.69
C LYS A 51 -0.06 -7.52 4.25
N LEU A 52 1.01 -7.50 3.48
CA LEU A 52 1.00 -7.29 2.04
C LEU A 52 1.08 -8.64 1.34
N ARG A 53 0.03 -9.04 0.61
CA ARG A 53 -0.07 -10.33 -0.08
C ARG A 53 -0.09 -10.15 -1.58
N HIS A 54 0.72 -10.90 -2.32
CA HIS A 54 0.60 -10.95 -3.77
C HIS A 54 -0.60 -11.81 -4.17
N ALA A 55 -1.67 -11.18 -4.68
CA ALA A 55 -2.94 -11.85 -4.91
C ALA A 55 -2.94 -12.72 -6.16
N ALA A 56 -2.36 -12.23 -7.26
CA ALA A 56 -2.34 -12.91 -8.54
C ALA A 56 -1.25 -12.34 -9.46
N GLY A 57 -0.71 -13.18 -10.34
CA GLY A 57 0.31 -12.75 -11.29
C GLY A 57 1.19 -13.90 -11.76
N ARG A 58 2.18 -13.57 -12.59
CA ARG A 58 3.30 -14.47 -12.88
C ARG A 58 4.36 -14.31 -11.79
N PRO A 59 5.17 -15.34 -11.52
CA PRO A 59 6.32 -15.20 -10.63
C PRO A 59 7.22 -14.02 -11.02
N VAL A 60 7.73 -13.30 -10.02
CA VAL A 60 8.67 -12.18 -10.16
C VAL A 60 9.86 -12.44 -9.25
N ASP A 61 11.08 -12.08 -9.68
CA ASP A 61 12.24 -12.13 -8.79
C ASP A 61 12.04 -11.10 -7.66
N ALA A 62 12.14 -11.53 -6.40
CA ALA A 62 11.74 -10.70 -5.27
C ALA A 62 12.71 -9.54 -4.98
N ASP A 63 13.95 -9.63 -5.47
CA ASP A 63 14.94 -8.55 -5.49
C ASP A 63 14.60 -7.42 -6.50
N ARG A 64 13.49 -7.56 -7.22
CA ARG A 64 12.93 -6.54 -8.13
C ARG A 64 11.62 -5.97 -7.64
N VAL A 65 11.21 -6.32 -6.43
CA VAL A 65 10.00 -5.81 -5.78
C VAL A 65 10.44 -4.99 -4.58
N VAL A 66 10.25 -3.69 -4.66
CA VAL A 66 10.69 -2.74 -3.65
C VAL A 66 9.48 -2.24 -2.88
N ILE A 67 9.58 -2.27 -1.56
CA ILE A 67 8.64 -1.64 -0.65
C ILE A 67 9.26 -0.33 -0.20
N LYS A 68 8.48 0.74 -0.28
CA LYS A 68 8.92 2.10 0.02
C LYS A 68 7.90 2.79 0.92
N ASP A 69 8.34 3.57 1.88
CA ASP A 69 7.48 4.46 2.67
C ASP A 69 7.52 5.91 2.18
N GLU A 70 6.83 6.81 2.90
CA GLU A 70 6.71 8.22 2.54
C GLU A 70 7.97 9.02 2.77
N SER A 71 8.75 8.69 3.80
CA SER A 71 10.08 9.25 4.04
C SER A 71 11.08 8.87 2.96
N GLY A 72 10.77 7.83 2.18
CA GLY A 72 11.56 7.39 1.04
C GLY A 72 12.55 6.28 1.36
N ASN A 73 12.41 5.66 2.52
CA ASN A 73 13.13 4.44 2.86
C ASN A 73 12.67 3.32 1.92
N ARG A 74 13.56 2.34 1.70
CA ARG A 74 13.35 1.28 0.72
C ARG A 74 13.89 -0.04 1.26
N ILE A 75 13.15 -1.10 1.00
CA ILE A 75 13.55 -2.48 1.26
C ILE A 75 13.07 -3.39 0.14
N TYR A 76 13.81 -4.45 -0.20
CA TYR A 76 13.36 -5.43 -1.16
C TYR A 76 12.48 -6.50 -0.50
N TRP A 77 11.54 -7.05 -1.26
CA TRP A 77 10.59 -8.06 -0.77
C TRP A 77 11.27 -9.25 -0.09
N ASN A 78 12.39 -9.73 -0.64
CA ASN A 78 13.15 -10.86 -0.12
C ASN A 78 13.92 -10.57 1.18
N GLU A 79 14.01 -9.32 1.60
CA GLU A 79 14.66 -8.90 2.85
C GLU A 79 13.66 -8.81 4.01
N VAL A 80 12.37 -8.67 3.70
CA VAL A 80 11.30 -8.62 4.71
C VAL A 80 10.99 -10.02 5.24
N TRP A 81 10.57 -10.12 6.49
CA TRP A 81 10.10 -11.37 7.06
C TRP A 81 8.97 -11.98 6.21
N THR A 82 9.01 -13.31 6.07
CA THR A 82 8.26 -14.16 5.11
C THR A 82 8.54 -13.91 3.61
N GLY A 83 9.40 -12.95 3.28
CA GLY A 83 9.90 -12.73 1.93
C GLY A 83 10.73 -13.90 1.41
N GLY A 84 10.36 -14.44 0.25
CA GLY A 84 11.14 -15.45 -0.48
C GLY A 84 11.97 -14.85 -1.61
N GLU A 85 12.83 -15.65 -2.25
CA GLU A 85 13.64 -15.22 -3.41
C GLU A 85 12.81 -14.98 -4.68
N THR A 86 11.65 -15.61 -4.78
CA THR A 86 10.71 -15.43 -5.88
C THR A 86 9.35 -15.13 -5.29
N LEU A 87 8.73 -14.06 -5.77
CA LEU A 87 7.39 -13.66 -5.41
C LEU A 87 6.37 -14.39 -6.28
N VAL A 88 5.52 -15.21 -5.69
CA VAL A 88 4.41 -15.90 -6.35
C VAL A 88 3.06 -15.55 -5.72
N ALA A 89 1.97 -15.86 -6.43
CA ALA A 89 0.63 -15.62 -5.92
C ALA A 89 0.38 -16.40 -4.62
N GLY A 90 -0.13 -15.72 -3.60
CA GLY A 90 -0.36 -16.23 -2.25
C GLY A 90 0.75 -15.87 -1.26
N ASP A 91 1.95 -15.53 -1.73
CA ASP A 91 3.03 -15.08 -0.84
C ASP A 91 2.64 -13.75 -0.19
N TYR A 92 3.16 -13.54 1.01
CA TYR A 92 2.95 -12.30 1.73
C TYR A 92 4.20 -11.89 2.50
N VAL A 93 4.30 -10.61 2.78
CA VAL A 93 5.22 -10.03 3.75
C VAL A 93 4.46 -9.28 4.81
N HIS A 94 5.12 -9.10 5.94
CA HIS A 94 4.60 -8.41 7.09
C HIS A 94 5.39 -7.12 7.26
N ILE A 95 4.69 -5.98 7.29
CA ILE A 95 5.30 -4.65 7.41
C ILE A 95 4.82 -4.01 8.69
N ASP A 96 5.76 -3.67 9.57
CA ASP A 96 5.50 -2.95 10.82
C ASP A 96 6.57 -1.88 11.15
N GLY A 97 7.64 -1.79 10.35
CA GLY A 97 8.74 -0.84 10.60
C GLY A 97 9.73 -1.33 11.67
N TYR A 98 9.80 -2.65 11.92
CA TYR A 98 10.71 -3.22 12.90
C TYR A 98 11.40 -4.51 12.42
N ARG A 99 12.57 -4.78 12.98
CA ARG A 99 13.38 -5.99 12.73
C ARG A 99 13.75 -6.17 11.25
N SER A 100 13.01 -6.98 10.49
CA SER A 100 13.36 -7.27 9.09
C SER A 100 13.25 -6.05 8.19
N ASP A 101 12.32 -5.17 8.53
CA ASP A 101 11.93 -3.98 7.81
C ASP A 101 12.09 -2.74 8.71
N ASP A 102 13.05 -2.77 9.65
CA ASP A 102 13.37 -1.63 10.54
C ASP A 102 13.88 -0.37 9.81
N VAL A 103 14.17 -0.49 8.52
CA VAL A 103 14.46 0.63 7.64
C VAL A 103 13.20 1.41 7.27
N LEU A 104 12.01 0.79 7.30
CA LEU A 104 10.74 1.45 7.04
C LEU A 104 10.22 2.13 8.30
N ASP A 105 9.50 3.24 8.11
CA ASP A 105 8.84 3.92 9.22
C ASP A 105 7.70 3.07 9.79
N PRO A 106 7.50 3.01 11.13
CA PRO A 106 6.33 2.40 11.74
C PRO A 106 5.02 3.10 11.34
N ILE A 107 3.91 2.39 11.47
CA ILE A 107 2.57 2.95 11.25
C ILE A 107 2.15 3.73 12.51
N CYS A 108 1.99 5.04 12.36
CA CYS A 108 1.77 6.02 13.42
C CYS A 108 0.42 6.73 13.32
N GLU A 109 -0.10 6.95 12.12
CA GLU A 109 -1.37 7.61 11.93
C GLU A 109 -2.15 7.10 10.70
N ALA A 110 -3.45 7.38 10.67
CA ALA A 110 -4.24 7.23 9.46
C ALA A 110 -3.66 8.13 8.36
N GLY A 111 -3.47 7.57 7.18
CA GLY A 111 -2.85 8.29 6.07
C GLY A 111 -1.39 7.92 5.81
N ASP A 112 -0.72 7.23 6.73
CA ASP A 112 0.64 6.72 6.49
C ASP A 112 0.66 5.80 5.27
N THR A 113 1.71 5.89 4.47
CA THR A 113 1.74 5.25 3.16
C THR A 113 2.92 4.33 2.93
N TYR A 114 2.60 3.20 2.28
CA TYR A 114 3.59 2.34 1.66
C TYR A 114 3.28 2.17 0.17
N TRP A 115 4.33 2.05 -0.63
CA TRP A 115 4.28 1.73 -2.04
C TRP A 115 4.97 0.40 -2.30
N VAL A 116 4.36 -0.40 -3.16
CA VAL A 116 4.96 -1.61 -3.72
C VAL A 116 5.30 -1.33 -5.17
N ILE A 117 6.60 -1.33 -5.46
CA ILE A 117 7.16 -0.94 -6.76
C ILE A 117 7.78 -2.19 -7.38
N VAL A 118 7.32 -2.58 -8.55
CA VAL A 118 7.94 -3.66 -9.33
C VAL A 118 8.84 -3.05 -10.38
N GLU A 119 10.09 -3.49 -10.42
CA GLU A 119 11.12 -2.99 -11.34
C GLU A 119 11.43 -4.01 -12.46
N ASN A 120 11.81 -3.52 -13.64
CA ASN A 120 12.36 -4.36 -14.70
C ASN A 120 13.84 -4.71 -14.43
N SER A 121 14.48 -5.48 -15.34
CA SER A 121 15.90 -5.83 -15.21
C SER A 121 16.87 -4.64 -15.30
N ASP A 122 16.39 -3.50 -15.82
CA ASP A 122 17.15 -2.25 -15.94
C ASP A 122 16.88 -1.30 -14.76
N GLY A 123 16.08 -1.71 -13.77
CA GLY A 123 15.68 -0.91 -12.61
C GLY A 123 14.57 0.11 -12.90
N GLU A 124 13.92 0.04 -14.07
CA GLU A 124 12.79 0.90 -14.40
C GLU A 124 11.51 0.40 -13.73
N GLN A 125 10.72 1.32 -13.17
CA GLN A 125 9.45 1.00 -12.52
C GLN A 125 8.41 0.60 -13.57
N ILE A 126 7.86 -0.60 -13.45
CA ILE A 126 6.85 -1.12 -14.38
C ILE A 126 5.46 -1.26 -13.76
N ALA A 127 5.37 -1.30 -12.43
CA ALA A 127 4.11 -1.27 -11.70
C ALA A 127 4.31 -0.60 -10.34
N ILE A 128 3.28 0.10 -9.87
CA ILE A 128 3.23 0.72 -8.55
C ILE A 128 1.85 0.44 -7.97
N ASP A 129 1.82 -0.08 -6.76
CA ASP A 129 0.63 -0.21 -5.94
C ASP A 129 0.85 0.60 -4.64
N ARG A 130 -0.20 1.23 -4.11
CA ARG A 130 -0.11 2.10 -2.93
C ARG A 130 -1.11 1.63 -1.89
N TRP A 131 -0.63 1.50 -0.67
CA TRP A 131 -1.46 1.35 0.50
C TRP A 131 -1.37 2.58 1.39
N GLU A 132 -2.49 2.89 2.02
CA GLU A 132 -2.65 4.00 2.95
C GLU A 132 -3.32 3.45 4.21
N ALA A 133 -2.78 3.77 5.37
CA ALA A 133 -3.32 3.33 6.65
C ALA A 133 -4.76 3.85 6.80
N PRO A 134 -5.78 2.98 6.89
CA PRO A 134 -7.17 3.41 6.84
C PRO A 134 -7.67 4.06 8.15
N ARG A 135 -6.88 3.96 9.22
CA ARG A 135 -7.16 4.46 10.57
C ARG A 135 -5.87 4.42 11.40
N ASP A 136 -5.87 5.20 12.47
CA ASP A 136 -4.78 5.23 13.44
C ASP A 136 -4.53 3.83 14.05
N PRO A 137 -3.31 3.58 14.51
CA PRO A 137 -3.04 2.54 15.49
C PRO A 137 -4.04 2.55 16.66
N ASN A 138 -4.23 1.37 17.24
CA ASN A 138 -5.06 1.17 18.43
C ASN A 138 -4.42 0.09 19.29
N VAL A 139 -3.19 0.37 19.73
CA VAL A 139 -2.40 -0.52 20.58
C VAL A 139 -3.19 -0.82 21.88
N PRO A 140 -3.22 -2.07 22.35
CA PRO A 140 -3.94 -2.41 23.57
C PRO A 140 -3.40 -1.66 24.81
N PRO A 141 -4.28 -1.17 25.71
CA PRO A 141 -3.86 -0.50 26.93
C PRO A 141 -2.92 -1.36 27.79
N GLY A 142 -1.89 -0.74 28.33
CA GLY A 142 -0.87 -1.43 29.14
C GLY A 142 0.14 -2.22 28.31
N SER A 143 0.14 -2.06 26.98
CA SER A 143 1.28 -2.44 26.16
C SER A 143 2.50 -1.61 26.55
N TRP A 144 3.69 -2.18 26.40
CA TRP A 144 4.94 -1.49 26.74
C TRP A 144 5.49 -0.64 25.60
N ILE A 145 4.88 -0.76 24.41
CA ILE A 145 5.16 0.08 23.24
C ILE A 145 4.30 1.34 23.19
N ASP A 146 3.34 1.50 24.12
CA ASP A 146 2.42 2.64 24.25
C ASP A 146 2.37 3.00 25.74
N SER A 147 3.32 3.83 26.16
CA SER A 147 3.57 4.12 27.57
C SER A 147 2.59 5.13 28.17
N ASP A 148 1.98 5.99 27.35
CA ASP A 148 1.00 6.98 27.76
C ASP A 148 -0.46 6.52 27.57
N GLY A 149 -0.67 5.42 26.85
CA GLY A 149 -1.93 4.72 26.70
C GLY A 149 -2.88 5.40 25.72
N ASP A 150 -2.36 6.16 24.76
CA ASP A 150 -3.16 6.86 23.75
C ASP A 150 -3.55 5.98 22.55
N GLY A 151 -3.01 4.75 22.49
CA GLY A 151 -3.24 3.78 21.43
C GLY A 151 -2.24 3.86 20.27
N ILE A 152 -1.28 4.78 20.32
CA ILE A 152 -0.24 4.99 19.32
C ILE A 152 1.10 4.46 19.87
N PRO A 153 1.94 3.79 19.05
CA PRO A 153 3.26 3.38 19.51
C PRO A 153 4.15 4.59 19.91
N ASP A 154 4.88 4.50 21.02
CA ASP A 154 5.86 5.51 21.51
C ASP A 154 7.04 5.77 20.53
N ALA A 155 7.18 4.93 19.51
CA ALA A 155 8.20 5.09 18.47
C ALA A 155 7.77 6.08 17.37
N CYS A 156 6.50 6.45 17.39
CA CYS A 156 5.97 7.66 16.78
C CYS A 156 6.34 8.86 17.70
#